data_AF-A0A936B5I0-F1
#
_entry.id   AF-A0A936B5I0-F1
#
_cell.length_a   1.000
_cell.length_b   1.000
_cell.length_c   1.000
_cell.angle_alpha   90.00
_cell.angle_beta   90.00
_cell.angle_gamma   90.00
#
_symmetry.space_group_name_H-M   'P 1'
#
loop_
_entity.id
_entity.type
_entity.pdbx_description
1 polymer ?
#
loop_
_entity_poly.entity_id
_entity_poly.type
_entity_poly.pdbx_seq_one_letter_code
_entity_poly.pdbx_strand_id
1 'polypeptide(L)'
;MPLPLETLLILLVLAVTLILLVAQVRRVRGQGLQLVASKPFAVLARQAGEAIENGRQVHVGLGRGSLHQGHLPASTAAQEALDALAKRSSLGGIPPQVTLGDATLLPIAQESIQSAYVQANRLAQYPIDSAQFVAPSNAPYAYAVGSGDLIRHGEIGSSAVLGHIGVEMAFMAEAGARANVVQVLGSDDPLGMAIATAYTPHVLLGETMLATGAALHKRPFQIASLLVQNLWRTALILAILVFAILRLLG
;
A
#
# COMPACT_ATOMS: atom_id res chain seq x y z
N MET A 1 37.50 23.65 -10.21
CA MET A 1 37.78 22.79 -9.04
C MET A 1 37.25 21.39 -9.38
N PRO A 2 38.07 20.33 -9.35
CA PRO A 2 37.58 18.99 -9.65
C PRO A 2 36.49 18.61 -8.64
N LEU A 3 35.42 17.98 -9.13
CA LEU A 3 34.36 17.46 -8.25
C LEU A 3 34.98 16.44 -7.28
N PRO A 4 34.58 16.43 -6.00
CA PRO A 4 35.07 15.44 -5.05
C PRO A 4 34.70 14.01 -5.52
N LEU A 5 35.57 13.04 -5.28
CA LEU A 5 35.38 11.65 -5.73
C LEU A 5 34.02 11.07 -5.29
N GLU A 6 33.54 11.47 -4.12
CA GLU A 6 32.25 11.04 -3.56
C GLU A 6 31.06 11.48 -4.42
N THR A 7 31.07 12.71 -4.95
CA THR A 7 29.97 13.18 -5.81
C THR A 7 29.98 12.46 -7.15
N LEU A 8 31.16 12.13 -7.68
CA LEU A 8 31.29 11.35 -8.91
C LEU A 8 30.76 9.92 -8.72
N LEU A 9 31.00 9.30 -7.56
CA LEU A 9 30.46 7.98 -7.22
C LEU A 9 28.93 8.01 -7.08
N ILE A 10 28.38 9.00 -6.38
CA ILE A 10 26.92 9.18 -6.24
C ILE A 10 26.27 9.35 -7.62
N LEU A 11 26.85 10.20 -8.48
CA LEU A 11 26.36 10.42 -9.84
C LEU A 11 26.44 9.14 -10.68
N LEU A 12 27.50 8.35 -10.54
CA LEU A 12 27.63 7.07 -11.22
C LEU A 12 26.53 6.09 -10.80
N VAL A 13 26.30 5.93 -9.49
CA VAL A 13 25.24 5.05 -8.96
C VAL A 13 23.86 5.50 -9.44
N LEU A 14 23.60 6.81 -9.43
CA LEU A 14 22.36 7.37 -9.94
C LEU A 14 22.18 7.11 -11.45
N ALA A 15 23.23 7.32 -12.24
CA ALA A 15 23.21 7.08 -13.68
C ALA A 15 22.98 5.61 -14.01
N VAL A 16 23.67 4.69 -13.33
CA VAL A 16 23.48 3.24 -13.47
C VAL A 16 22.05 2.85 -13.10
N THR A 17 21.53 3.37 -11.97
CA THR A 17 20.15 3.10 -11.54
C THR A 17 19.13 3.60 -12.57
N LEU A 18 19.33 4.78 -13.13
CA LEU A 18 18.45 5.33 -14.17
C LEU A 18 18.51 4.51 -15.47
N ILE A 19 19.70 4.11 -15.91
CA ILE A 19 19.88 3.26 -17.09
C ILE A 19 19.16 1.91 -16.90
N LEU A 20 19.36 1.27 -15.73
CA LEU A 20 18.69 0.03 -15.38
C LEU A 20 17.17 0.21 -15.35
N LEU A 21 16.67 1.30 -14.76
CA LEU A 21 15.23 1.60 -14.72
C LEU A 21 14.65 1.75 -16.12
N VAL A 22 15.28 2.54 -16.99
CA VAL A 22 14.82 2.71 -18.38
C VAL A 22 14.86 1.39 -19.15
N ALA A 23 15.92 0.59 -18.98
CA ALA A 23 16.03 -0.72 -19.61
C ALA A 23 14.93 -1.68 -19.14
N GLN A 24 14.66 -1.72 -17.84
CA GLN A 24 13.60 -2.56 -17.27
C GLN A 24 12.20 -2.08 -17.67
N VAL A 25 11.95 -0.78 -17.74
CA VAL A 25 10.67 -0.24 -18.24
C VAL A 25 10.43 -0.67 -19.69
N ARG A 26 11.45 -0.56 -20.54
CA ARG A 26 11.38 -1.02 -21.94
C ARG A 26 11.12 -2.52 -22.02
N ARG A 27 11.81 -3.30 -21.19
CA ARG A 27 11.64 -4.76 -21.12
C ARG A 27 10.23 -5.15 -20.67
N VAL A 28 9.71 -4.54 -19.60
CA VAL A 28 8.37 -4.81 -19.07
C VAL A 28 7.30 -4.47 -20.11
N ARG A 29 7.44 -3.33 -20.82
CA ARG A 29 6.53 -2.95 -21.90
C ARG A 29 6.59 -3.91 -23.10
N GLY A 30 7.80 -4.32 -23.52
CA GLY A 30 7.98 -5.17 -24.70
C GLY A 30 7.68 -6.64 -24.48
N GLN A 31 7.88 -7.15 -23.26
CA GLN A 31 7.69 -8.57 -22.92
C GLN A 31 6.41 -8.86 -22.14
N GLY A 32 5.65 -7.82 -21.76
CA GLY A 32 4.42 -7.98 -20.97
C GLY A 32 4.67 -8.61 -19.60
N LEU A 33 5.85 -8.38 -19.00
CA LEU A 33 6.20 -8.93 -17.69
C LEU A 33 5.18 -8.49 -16.63
N GLN A 34 4.57 -9.46 -15.95
CA GLN A 34 3.65 -9.23 -14.84
C GLN A 34 4.22 -9.84 -13.57
N LEU A 35 3.98 -9.18 -12.43
CA LEU A 35 4.24 -9.77 -11.13
C LEU A 35 3.28 -10.94 -10.92
N VAL A 36 3.79 -12.08 -10.45
CA VAL A 36 2.96 -13.19 -10.01
C VAL A 36 2.20 -12.72 -8.77
N ALA A 37 0.87 -12.67 -8.86
CA ALA A 37 0.04 -12.20 -7.76
C ALA A 37 0.11 -13.18 -6.59
N SER A 38 0.55 -12.70 -5.43
CA SER A 38 0.47 -13.44 -4.18
C SER A 38 -1.00 -13.58 -3.75
N LYS A 39 -1.30 -14.57 -2.89
CA LYS A 39 -2.66 -14.80 -2.38
C LYS A 39 -3.29 -13.54 -1.73
N PRO A 40 -2.57 -12.74 -0.91
CA PRO A 40 -3.11 -11.48 -0.39
C PRO A 40 -3.51 -10.47 -1.49
N PHE A 41 -2.70 -10.31 -2.54
CA PHE A 41 -3.03 -9.41 -3.65
C PHE A 41 -4.24 -9.89 -4.46
N ALA A 42 -4.38 -11.20 -4.65
CA ALA A 42 -5.55 -11.76 -5.31
C ALA A 42 -6.83 -11.48 -4.53
N VAL A 43 -6.78 -11.55 -3.20
CA VAL A 43 -7.91 -11.20 -2.31
C VAL A 43 -8.19 -9.71 -2.39
N LEU A 44 -7.17 -8.86 -2.21
CA LEU A 44 -7.30 -7.40 -2.30
C LEU A 44 -7.90 -6.95 -3.63
N ALA A 45 -7.47 -7.51 -4.75
CA ALA A 45 -7.98 -7.15 -6.07
C ALA A 45 -9.45 -7.58 -6.32
N ARG A 46 -9.95 -8.57 -5.57
CA ARG A 46 -11.35 -9.03 -5.66
C ARG A 46 -12.30 -8.26 -4.77
N GLN A 47 -11.83 -7.65 -3.67
CA GLN A 47 -12.66 -6.91 -2.71
C GLN A 47 -13.59 -5.89 -3.37
N ALA A 48 -13.11 -5.13 -4.35
CA ALA A 48 -13.94 -4.18 -5.08
C ALA A 48 -15.00 -4.84 -5.98
N GLY A 49 -14.73 -6.02 -6.54
CA GLY A 49 -15.73 -6.78 -7.30
C GLY A 49 -16.79 -7.39 -6.39
N GLU A 50 -16.34 -8.02 -5.30
CA GLU A 50 -17.22 -8.59 -4.26
C GLU A 50 -18.11 -7.50 -3.62
N ALA A 51 -17.60 -6.27 -3.51
CA ALA A 51 -18.39 -5.12 -3.07
C ALA A 51 -19.56 -4.83 -4.03
N ILE A 52 -19.27 -4.76 -5.33
CA ILE A 52 -20.28 -4.56 -6.38
C ILE A 52 -21.31 -5.69 -6.40
N GLU A 53 -20.86 -6.93 -6.29
CA GLU A 53 -21.72 -8.12 -6.33
C GLU A 53 -22.66 -8.21 -5.12
N ASN A 54 -22.18 -7.86 -3.94
CA ASN A 54 -22.94 -8.00 -2.69
C ASN A 54 -23.61 -6.71 -2.22
N GLY A 55 -23.39 -5.58 -2.91
CA GLY A 55 -23.94 -4.28 -2.52
C GLY A 55 -23.30 -3.67 -1.26
N ARG A 56 -22.18 -4.20 -0.79
CA ARG A 56 -21.51 -3.77 0.46
C ARG A 56 -20.20 -3.06 0.15
N GLN A 57 -19.88 -2.00 0.88
CA GLN A 57 -18.70 -1.17 0.64
C GLN A 57 -17.40 -1.89 1.03
N VAL A 58 -16.27 -1.45 0.46
CA VAL A 58 -14.93 -1.84 0.91
C VAL A 58 -14.43 -0.80 1.90
N HIS A 59 -14.04 -1.22 3.09
CA HIS A 59 -13.33 -0.34 4.02
C HIS A 59 -11.85 -0.27 3.63
N VAL A 60 -11.28 0.94 3.55
CA VAL A 60 -9.85 1.17 3.31
C VAL A 60 -9.26 2.01 4.44
N GLY A 61 -8.47 1.38 5.32
CA GLY A 61 -7.72 2.07 6.36
C GLY A 61 -6.35 2.49 5.85
N LEU A 62 -6.04 3.80 5.90
CA LEU A 62 -4.74 4.34 5.46
C LEU A 62 -3.69 4.41 6.58
N GLY A 63 -4.06 4.00 7.79
CA GLY A 63 -3.21 4.11 8.97
C GLY A 63 -3.03 5.55 9.45
N ARG A 64 -1.98 5.75 10.26
CA ARG A 64 -1.65 7.02 10.92
C ARG A 64 -0.36 7.66 10.40
N GLY A 65 0.17 7.15 9.30
CA GLY A 65 1.40 7.65 8.71
C GLY A 65 1.17 8.96 7.97
N SER A 66 2.09 9.91 8.10
CA SER A 66 2.00 11.19 7.40
C SER A 66 2.80 11.20 6.09
N LEU A 67 2.51 12.17 5.23
CA LEU A 67 3.23 12.36 3.95
C LEU A 67 4.55 13.14 4.08
N HIS A 68 4.88 13.62 5.28
CA HIS A 68 6.04 14.48 5.51
C HIS A 68 7.02 13.90 6.54
N GLN A 69 6.69 12.76 7.15
CA GLN A 69 7.54 12.04 8.11
C GLN A 69 8.06 10.72 7.50
N GLY A 70 8.78 9.93 8.30
CA GLY A 70 9.42 8.68 7.87
C GLY A 70 8.48 7.57 7.39
N HIS A 71 7.15 7.74 7.52
CA HIS A 71 6.14 6.75 7.15
C HIS A 71 5.61 6.90 5.72
N LEU A 72 6.18 7.81 4.92
CA LEU A 72 5.78 8.07 3.54
C LEU A 72 5.61 6.79 2.69
N PRO A 73 6.55 5.81 2.71
CA PRO A 73 6.39 4.59 1.90
C PRO A 73 5.13 3.79 2.26
N ALA A 74 4.80 3.70 3.55
CA ALA A 74 3.62 2.99 4.04
C ALA A 74 2.33 3.71 3.64
N SER A 75 2.29 5.05 3.81
CA SER A 75 1.14 5.87 3.40
C SER A 75 0.93 5.85 1.88
N THR A 76 2.01 5.85 1.08
CA THR A 76 1.92 5.70 -0.37
C THR A 76 1.39 4.32 -0.77
N ALA A 77 1.85 3.26 -0.12
CA ALA A 77 1.34 1.91 -0.39
C ALA A 77 -0.17 1.78 -0.10
N ALA A 78 -0.62 2.37 1.01
CA ALA A 78 -2.03 2.44 1.37
C ALA A 78 -2.85 3.24 0.35
N GLN A 79 -2.33 4.38 -0.09
CA GLN A 79 -2.97 5.19 -1.12
C GLN A 79 -3.06 4.46 -2.46
N GLU A 80 -2.02 3.73 -2.88
CA GLU A 80 -2.07 2.94 -4.12
C GLU A 80 -3.14 1.83 -4.07
N ALA A 81 -3.41 1.28 -2.88
CA ALA A 81 -4.53 0.34 -2.67
C ALA A 81 -5.88 1.04 -2.79
N LEU A 82 -6.06 2.19 -2.14
CA LEU A 82 -7.26 3.01 -2.27
C LEU A 82 -7.53 3.35 -3.73
N ASP A 83 -6.51 3.83 -4.45
CA ASP A 83 -6.59 4.19 -5.86
C ASP A 83 -7.10 3.03 -6.73
N ALA A 84 -6.63 1.80 -6.45
CA ALA A 84 -7.03 0.61 -7.20
C ALA A 84 -8.46 0.16 -6.84
N LEU A 85 -8.81 0.19 -5.56
CA LEU A 85 -10.13 -0.20 -5.06
C LEU A 85 -11.20 0.80 -5.49
N ALA A 86 -10.95 2.11 -5.33
CA ALA A 86 -11.84 3.18 -5.72
C ALA A 86 -12.16 3.14 -7.22
N LYS A 87 -11.14 2.98 -8.08
CA LYS A 87 -11.33 2.86 -9.54
C LYS A 87 -12.21 1.67 -9.94
N ARG A 88 -12.11 0.56 -9.21
CA ARG A 88 -12.90 -0.64 -9.49
C ARG A 88 -14.31 -0.53 -8.93
N SER A 89 -14.45 -0.12 -7.67
CA SER A 89 -15.73 -0.08 -6.98
C SER A 89 -16.64 1.04 -7.51
N SER A 90 -16.06 2.16 -7.98
CA SER A 90 -16.81 3.26 -8.60
C SER A 90 -17.52 2.85 -9.90
N LEU A 91 -17.05 1.80 -10.60
CA LEU A 91 -17.74 1.28 -11.79
C LEU A 91 -19.15 0.76 -11.47
N GLY A 92 -19.31 0.15 -10.28
CA GLY A 92 -20.61 -0.28 -9.76
C GLY A 92 -21.36 0.80 -8.97
N GLY A 93 -20.78 1.98 -8.79
CA GLY A 93 -21.36 3.04 -7.96
C GLY A 93 -21.27 2.79 -6.46
N ILE A 94 -20.40 1.86 -6.03
CA ILE A 94 -20.18 1.55 -4.61
C ILE A 94 -18.85 2.17 -4.18
N PRO A 95 -18.86 3.27 -3.43
CA PRO A 95 -17.63 3.92 -3.01
C PRO A 95 -16.92 3.11 -1.93
N PRO A 96 -15.58 3.17 -1.86
CA PRO A 96 -14.89 2.70 -0.67
C PRO A 96 -15.18 3.65 0.50
N GLN A 97 -15.19 3.11 1.72
CA GLN A 97 -15.23 3.88 2.96
C GLN A 97 -13.82 3.96 3.54
N VAL A 98 -13.28 5.16 3.64
CA VAL A 98 -11.87 5.37 3.98
C VAL A 98 -11.74 5.93 5.39
N THR A 99 -10.87 5.32 6.18
CA THR A 99 -10.48 5.84 7.50
C THR A 99 -9.02 6.21 7.52
N LEU A 100 -8.72 7.39 8.06
CA LEU A 100 -7.36 7.91 8.11
C LEU A 100 -7.08 8.53 9.47
N GLY A 101 -5.86 8.27 9.95
CA GLY A 101 -5.35 8.75 11.23
C GLY A 101 -4.42 9.95 11.12
N ASP A 102 -4.22 10.47 9.91
CA ASP A 102 -3.40 11.65 9.64
C ASP A 102 -4.12 12.58 8.66
N ALA A 103 -4.27 13.86 9.05
CA ALA A 103 -5.03 14.84 8.29
C ALA A 103 -4.40 15.14 6.91
N THR A 104 -3.09 14.91 6.73
CA THR A 104 -2.41 15.14 5.45
C THR A 104 -2.86 14.15 4.36
N LEU A 105 -3.42 13.00 4.75
CA LEU A 105 -3.94 11.99 3.82
C LEU A 105 -5.36 12.28 3.34
N LEU A 106 -6.13 13.12 4.04
CA LEU A 106 -7.55 13.36 3.73
C LEU A 106 -7.75 13.94 2.31
N PRO A 107 -7.04 15.01 1.89
CA PRO A 107 -7.24 15.56 0.55
C PRO A 107 -6.85 14.57 -0.55
N ILE A 108 -5.80 13.77 -0.32
CA ILE A 108 -5.34 12.76 -1.28
C ILE A 108 -6.36 11.62 -1.41
N ALA A 109 -6.92 11.17 -0.29
CA ALA A 109 -7.96 10.14 -0.29
C ALA A 109 -9.22 10.63 -1.04
N GLN A 110 -9.66 11.86 -0.78
CA GLN A 110 -10.80 12.47 -1.45
C GLN A 110 -10.56 12.62 -2.96
N GLU A 111 -9.39 13.11 -3.36
CA GLU A 111 -9.01 13.23 -4.78
C GLU A 111 -8.98 11.87 -5.48
N SER A 112 -8.47 10.83 -4.81
CA SER A 112 -8.44 9.46 -5.35
C SER A 112 -9.85 8.93 -5.65
N ILE A 113 -10.78 9.10 -4.71
CA ILE A 113 -12.18 8.68 -4.88
C ILE A 113 -12.88 9.55 -5.92
N GLN A 114 -12.72 10.87 -5.86
CA GLN A 114 -13.33 11.79 -6.81
C GLN A 114 -12.86 11.50 -8.23
N SER A 115 -11.56 11.34 -8.44
CA SER A 115 -10.97 10.98 -9.73
C SER A 115 -11.49 9.64 -10.25
N ALA A 116 -11.67 8.65 -9.37
CA ALA A 116 -12.27 7.37 -9.74
C ALA A 116 -13.73 7.50 -10.18
N TYR A 117 -14.51 8.40 -9.56
CA TYR A 117 -15.89 8.68 -9.95
C TYR A 117 -16.00 9.50 -11.24
N VAL A 118 -15.07 10.43 -11.48
CA VAL A 118 -14.95 11.14 -12.76
C VAL A 118 -14.66 10.15 -13.88
N GLN A 119 -13.67 9.26 -13.70
CA GLN A 119 -13.32 8.24 -14.69
C GLN A 119 -14.46 7.27 -14.97
N ALA A 120 -15.30 6.98 -13.98
CA ALA A 120 -16.49 6.14 -14.12
C ALA A 120 -17.71 6.87 -14.72
N ASN A 121 -17.59 8.17 -15.07
CA ASN A 121 -18.71 9.02 -15.49
C ASN A 121 -19.86 9.08 -14.47
N ARG A 122 -19.53 9.06 -13.18
CA ARG A 122 -20.50 9.03 -12.06
C ARG A 122 -20.29 10.17 -11.07
N LEU A 123 -19.64 11.27 -11.45
CA LEU A 123 -19.35 12.39 -10.55
C LEU A 123 -20.58 12.91 -9.79
N ALA A 124 -21.77 12.89 -10.41
CA ALA A 124 -23.03 13.27 -9.75
C ALA A 124 -23.42 12.38 -8.54
N GLN A 125 -22.85 11.17 -8.45
CA GLN A 125 -23.05 10.19 -7.38
C GLN A 125 -21.87 10.18 -6.39
N TYR A 126 -20.95 11.15 -6.47
CA TYR A 126 -19.78 11.19 -5.60
C TYR A 126 -20.20 11.41 -4.13
N PRO A 127 -19.85 10.47 -3.23
CA PRO A 127 -20.13 10.60 -1.80
C PRO A 127 -19.13 11.53 -1.10
N ILE A 128 -19.64 12.60 -0.49
CA ILE A 128 -18.82 13.59 0.22
C ILE A 128 -18.18 13.01 1.49
N ASP A 129 -18.81 12.01 2.11
CA ASP A 129 -18.48 11.40 3.39
C ASP A 129 -17.66 10.09 3.28
N SER A 130 -17.19 9.75 2.07
CA SER A 130 -16.44 8.51 1.79
C SER A 130 -15.03 8.46 2.39
N ALA A 131 -14.50 9.56 2.90
CA ALA A 131 -13.22 9.60 3.58
C ALA A 131 -13.32 10.38 4.90
N GLN A 132 -12.92 9.73 5.99
CA GLN A 132 -13.12 10.23 7.35
C GLN A 132 -11.80 10.26 8.13
N PHE A 133 -11.43 11.45 8.60
CA PHE A 133 -10.39 11.63 9.60
C PHE A 133 -10.95 11.19 10.96
N VAL A 134 -10.50 10.03 11.45
CA VAL A 134 -11.08 9.42 12.67
C VAL A 134 -10.44 10.00 13.93
N ALA A 135 -9.11 10.08 13.95
CA ALA A 135 -8.34 10.58 15.08
C ALA A 135 -6.95 11.00 14.63
N PRO A 136 -6.28 11.94 15.34
CA PRO A 136 -4.92 12.33 15.02
C PRO A 136 -3.91 11.20 15.24
N SER A 137 -2.74 11.32 14.61
CA SER A 137 -1.73 10.27 14.57
C SER A 137 -1.16 9.95 15.96
N ASN A 138 -1.20 10.88 16.91
CA ASN A 138 -0.81 10.67 18.30
C ASN A 138 -1.87 9.94 19.16
N ALA A 139 -3.05 9.63 18.62
CA ALA A 139 -4.13 8.91 19.29
C ALA A 139 -4.40 7.54 18.63
N PRO A 140 -3.44 6.58 18.68
CA PRO A 140 -3.50 5.33 17.93
C PRO A 140 -4.74 4.49 18.22
N TYR A 141 -5.11 4.37 19.50
CA TYR A 141 -6.26 3.58 19.91
C TYR A 141 -7.59 4.23 19.50
N ALA A 142 -7.68 5.56 19.50
CA ALA A 142 -8.89 6.25 19.04
C ALA A 142 -9.09 6.03 17.53
N TYR A 143 -8.01 6.11 16.74
CA TYR A 143 -8.05 5.79 15.31
C TYR A 143 -8.53 4.35 15.08
N ALA A 144 -7.92 3.38 15.78
CA ALA A 144 -8.23 1.98 15.55
C ALA A 144 -9.62 1.56 16.03
N VAL A 145 -10.10 2.10 17.16
CA VAL A 145 -11.46 1.85 17.65
C VAL A 145 -12.50 2.49 16.74
N GLY A 146 -12.30 3.74 16.30
CA GLY A 146 -13.23 4.40 15.38
C GLY A 146 -13.28 3.71 14.01
N SER A 147 -12.13 3.28 13.49
CA SER A 147 -12.07 2.49 12.26
C SER A 147 -12.71 1.11 12.43
N GLY A 148 -12.47 0.45 13.57
CA GLY A 148 -13.11 -0.82 13.93
C GLY A 148 -14.63 -0.70 14.06
N ASP A 149 -15.13 0.42 14.58
CA ASP A 149 -16.57 0.66 14.69
C ASP A 149 -17.23 0.75 13.30
N LEU A 150 -16.60 1.45 12.36
CA LEU A 150 -17.03 1.51 10.97
C LEU A 150 -16.99 0.13 10.29
N ILE A 151 -15.93 -0.66 10.52
CA ILE A 151 -15.83 -2.03 9.99
C ILE A 151 -16.98 -2.91 10.52
N ARG A 152 -17.33 -2.77 11.79
CA ARG A 152 -18.29 -3.64 12.47
C ARG A 152 -19.75 -3.26 12.20
N HIS A 153 -20.05 -1.96 12.22
CA HIS A 153 -21.43 -1.47 12.14
C HIS A 153 -21.78 -0.85 10.78
N GLY A 154 -20.79 -0.53 9.95
CA GLY A 154 -21.03 -0.08 8.58
C GLY A 154 -21.43 -1.23 7.66
N GLU A 155 -21.92 -0.88 6.48
CA GLU A 155 -22.25 -1.84 5.40
C GLU A 155 -20.97 -2.34 4.69
N ILE A 156 -19.97 -2.79 5.46
CA ILE A 156 -18.65 -3.18 4.96
C ILE A 156 -18.65 -4.68 4.64
N GLY A 157 -18.31 -5.05 3.40
CA GLY A 157 -18.20 -6.46 2.96
C GLY A 157 -16.78 -7.00 3.05
N SER A 158 -15.79 -6.12 2.93
CA SER A 158 -14.37 -6.44 3.02
C SER A 158 -13.58 -5.23 3.52
N SER A 159 -12.41 -5.47 4.11
CA SER A 159 -11.56 -4.42 4.67
C SER A 159 -10.11 -4.60 4.20
N ALA A 160 -9.49 -3.51 3.77
CA ALA A 160 -8.07 -3.42 3.48
C ALA A 160 -7.46 -2.36 4.38
N VAL A 161 -6.54 -2.73 5.25
CA VAL A 161 -5.89 -1.80 6.17
C VAL A 161 -4.40 -1.85 5.92
N LEU A 162 -3.86 -0.76 5.38
CA LEU A 162 -2.47 -0.63 4.98
C LEU A 162 -1.92 0.70 5.50
N GLY A 163 -0.66 0.72 5.93
CA GLY A 163 0.02 1.95 6.35
C GLY A 163 0.71 1.83 7.70
N HIS A 164 1.04 2.96 8.33
CA HIS A 164 1.69 2.95 9.64
C HIS A 164 0.68 2.71 10.77
N ILE A 165 0.74 1.50 11.35
CA ILE A 165 -0.22 0.99 12.35
C ILE A 165 0.51 0.01 13.26
N GLY A 166 0.64 0.34 14.54
CA GLY A 166 1.29 -0.51 15.53
C GLY A 166 0.33 -1.51 16.17
N VAL A 167 0.46 -1.68 17.49
CA VAL A 167 -0.33 -2.63 18.29
C VAL A 167 -1.84 -2.38 18.22
N GLU A 168 -2.24 -1.15 17.90
CA GLU A 168 -3.65 -0.78 17.73
C GLU A 168 -4.33 -1.52 16.57
N MET A 169 -3.57 -2.15 15.67
CA MET A 169 -4.12 -3.02 14.61
C MET A 169 -5.07 -4.09 15.16
N ALA A 170 -4.85 -4.56 16.39
CA ALA A 170 -5.70 -5.56 17.04
C ALA A 170 -7.17 -5.15 17.06
N PHE A 171 -7.48 -3.87 17.28
CA PHE A 171 -8.87 -3.41 17.36
C PHE A 171 -9.59 -3.50 16.00
N MET A 172 -8.92 -3.10 14.93
CA MET A 172 -9.48 -3.20 13.57
C MET A 172 -9.58 -4.67 13.12
N ALA A 173 -8.53 -5.45 13.39
CA ALA A 173 -8.48 -6.87 13.06
C ALA A 173 -9.56 -7.67 13.79
N GLU A 174 -9.73 -7.46 15.09
CA GLU A 174 -10.80 -8.06 15.90
C GLU A 174 -12.18 -7.63 15.42
N ALA A 175 -12.37 -6.34 15.10
CA ALA A 175 -13.66 -5.84 14.59
C ALA A 175 -14.07 -6.54 13.30
N GLY A 176 -13.15 -6.67 12.33
CA GLY A 176 -13.42 -7.39 11.09
C GLY A 176 -13.63 -8.89 11.31
N ALA A 177 -12.88 -9.51 12.22
CA ALA A 177 -13.06 -10.92 12.56
C ALA A 177 -14.45 -11.18 13.16
N ARG A 178 -14.90 -10.34 14.10
CA ARG A 178 -16.24 -10.43 14.70
C ARG A 178 -17.36 -10.19 13.70
N ALA A 179 -17.13 -9.31 12.73
CA ALA A 179 -18.10 -9.00 11.68
C ALA A 179 -18.05 -10.01 10.50
N ASN A 180 -17.18 -11.03 10.55
CA ASN A 180 -16.90 -11.97 9.44
C ASN A 180 -16.54 -11.26 8.13
N VAL A 181 -15.83 -10.14 8.22
CA VAL A 181 -15.36 -9.35 7.08
C VAL A 181 -14.00 -9.90 6.63
N VAL A 182 -13.83 -10.11 5.33
CA VAL A 182 -12.53 -10.53 4.78
C VAL A 182 -11.53 -9.37 4.88
N GLN A 183 -10.41 -9.60 5.55
CA GLN A 183 -9.41 -8.58 5.84
C GLN A 183 -8.09 -8.83 5.13
N VAL A 184 -7.57 -7.79 4.48
CA VAL A 184 -6.18 -7.70 4.01
C VAL A 184 -5.46 -6.67 4.87
N LEU A 185 -4.42 -7.09 5.58
CA LEU A 185 -3.73 -6.25 6.56
C LEU A 185 -2.26 -6.05 6.18
N GLY A 186 -1.71 -4.87 6.43
CA GLY A 186 -0.31 -4.57 6.19
C GLY A 186 0.15 -3.32 6.93
N SER A 187 1.38 -3.34 7.40
CA SER A 187 2.02 -2.25 8.12
C SER A 187 3.54 -2.26 7.97
N ASP A 188 4.13 -1.08 8.14
CA ASP A 188 5.58 -0.92 8.32
C ASP A 188 6.03 -1.15 9.77
N ASP A 189 5.10 -1.23 10.72
CA ASP A 189 5.40 -1.51 12.13
C ASP A 189 5.45 -3.02 12.43
N PRO A 190 6.56 -3.55 12.97
CA PRO A 190 6.70 -4.98 13.24
C PRO A 190 5.68 -5.55 14.24
N LEU A 191 5.24 -4.78 15.23
CA LEU A 191 4.26 -5.23 16.22
C LEU A 191 2.86 -5.27 15.61
N GLY A 192 2.50 -4.26 14.81
CA GLY A 192 1.27 -4.29 14.03
C GLY A 192 1.22 -5.49 13.09
N MET A 193 2.34 -5.80 12.44
CA MET A 193 2.46 -6.97 11.57
C MET A 193 2.37 -8.31 12.29
N ALA A 194 2.93 -8.42 13.49
CA ALA A 194 2.79 -9.63 14.30
C ALA A 194 1.33 -9.88 14.71
N ILE A 195 0.56 -8.81 14.93
CA ILE A 195 -0.88 -8.92 15.19
C ILE A 195 -1.64 -9.30 13.92
N ALA A 196 -1.33 -8.68 12.78
CA ALA A 196 -1.97 -8.98 11.50
C ALA A 196 -1.98 -10.49 11.17
N THR A 197 -0.82 -11.13 11.36
CA THR A 197 -0.63 -12.56 11.05
C THR A 197 -1.39 -13.49 11.98
N ALA A 198 -1.75 -13.04 13.18
CA ALA A 198 -2.59 -13.80 14.10
C ALA A 198 -4.08 -13.79 13.69
N TYR A 199 -4.53 -12.77 12.96
CA TYR A 199 -5.94 -12.56 12.64
C TYR A 199 -6.35 -12.98 11.23
N THR A 200 -5.46 -12.84 10.23
CA THR A 200 -5.77 -13.18 8.83
C THR A 200 -4.58 -13.82 8.14
N PRO A 201 -4.80 -14.78 7.23
CA PRO A 201 -3.74 -15.27 6.34
C PRO A 201 -3.42 -14.28 5.20
N HIS A 202 -4.17 -13.18 5.06
CA HIS A 202 -4.02 -12.21 3.97
C HIS A 202 -3.22 -10.99 4.41
N VAL A 203 -1.93 -11.20 4.69
CA VAL A 203 -1.05 -10.16 5.20
C VAL A 203 -0.04 -9.72 4.14
N LEU A 204 0.14 -8.41 3.99
CA LEU A 204 1.17 -7.80 3.15
C LEU A 204 2.39 -7.41 4.00
N LEU A 205 3.37 -8.32 4.06
CA LEU A 205 4.59 -8.19 4.84
C LEU A 205 5.69 -7.40 4.11
N GLY A 206 6.23 -6.37 4.78
CA GLY A 206 7.43 -5.65 4.36
C GLY A 206 7.36 -5.13 2.92
N GLU A 207 8.27 -5.61 2.07
CA GLU A 207 8.33 -5.19 0.65
C GLU A 207 7.07 -5.51 -0.14
N THR A 208 6.29 -6.51 0.28
CA THR A 208 5.03 -6.83 -0.41
C THR A 208 3.99 -5.74 -0.21
N MET A 209 3.95 -5.08 0.94
CA MET A 209 3.10 -3.90 1.12
C MET A 209 3.53 -2.78 0.17
N LEU A 210 4.83 -2.52 0.04
CA LEU A 210 5.36 -1.48 -0.84
C LEU A 210 5.16 -1.80 -2.34
N ALA A 211 5.04 -3.08 -2.68
CA ALA A 211 4.75 -3.53 -4.04
C ALA A 211 3.27 -3.38 -4.46
N THR A 212 2.39 -2.90 -3.56
CA THR A 212 0.94 -2.80 -3.80
C THR A 212 0.60 -2.07 -5.10
N GLY A 213 1.24 -0.93 -5.37
CA GLY A 213 0.99 -0.18 -6.60
C GLY A 213 1.30 -1.00 -7.86
N ALA A 214 2.47 -1.64 -7.89
CA ALA A 214 2.89 -2.48 -9.01
C ALA A 214 1.99 -3.71 -9.19
N ALA A 215 1.53 -4.30 -8.09
CA ALA A 215 0.67 -5.49 -8.10
C ALA A 215 -0.75 -5.18 -8.59
N LEU A 216 -1.34 -4.06 -8.17
CA LEU A 216 -2.73 -3.72 -8.48
C LEU A 216 -2.88 -2.94 -9.79
N HIS A 217 -2.03 -1.94 -10.05
CA HIS A 217 -2.13 -1.09 -11.25
C HIS A 217 -1.36 -1.64 -12.44
N LYS A 218 -0.42 -2.57 -12.22
CA LYS A 218 0.43 -3.18 -13.27
C LYS A 218 1.15 -2.16 -14.16
N ARG A 219 1.50 -0.99 -13.62
CA ARG A 219 2.19 0.06 -14.37
C ARG A 219 3.64 -0.36 -14.66
N PRO A 220 4.12 -0.26 -15.91
CA PRO A 220 5.48 -0.71 -16.25
C PRO A 220 6.59 -0.05 -15.43
N PHE A 221 6.41 1.21 -15.05
CA PHE A 221 7.37 1.94 -14.21
C PHE A 221 7.47 1.38 -12.79
N GLN A 222 6.34 1.08 -12.15
CA GLN A 222 6.31 0.52 -10.80
C GLN A 222 6.91 -0.89 -10.77
N ILE A 223 6.59 -1.73 -11.77
CA ILE A 223 7.18 -3.07 -11.92
C ILE A 223 8.70 -2.96 -12.14
N ALA A 224 9.15 -2.08 -13.05
CA ALA A 224 10.56 -1.88 -13.32
C ALA A 224 11.34 -1.39 -12.08
N SER A 225 10.76 -0.47 -11.30
CA SER A 225 11.35 0.01 -10.05
C SER A 225 11.59 -1.14 -9.07
N LEU A 226 10.61 -2.03 -8.88
CA LEU A 226 10.78 -3.21 -8.03
C LEU A 226 11.88 -4.16 -8.55
N LEU A 227 11.97 -4.36 -9.86
CA LEU A 227 13.04 -5.19 -10.45
C LEU A 227 14.44 -4.59 -10.19
N VAL A 228 14.58 -3.27 -10.32
CA VAL A 228 15.83 -2.56 -10.04
C VAL A 228 16.17 -2.60 -8.55
N GLN A 229 15.19 -2.40 -7.66
CA GLN A 229 15.38 -2.53 -6.21
C GLN A 229 15.82 -3.95 -5.81
N ASN A 230 15.19 -4.98 -6.37
CA ASN A 230 15.57 -6.38 -6.13
C ASN A 230 17.00 -6.68 -6.61
N LEU A 231 17.40 -6.10 -7.75
CA LEU A 231 18.75 -6.23 -8.28
C LEU A 231 19.79 -5.59 -7.35
N TRP A 232 19.54 -4.34 -6.93
CA TRP A 232 20.42 -3.64 -5.98
C TRP A 232 20.52 -4.36 -4.64
N ARG A 233 19.39 -4.87 -4.11
CA ARG A 233 19.38 -5.67 -2.89
C ARG A 233 20.25 -6.91 -3.04
N THR A 234 20.10 -7.65 -4.13
CA THR A 234 20.89 -8.86 -4.38
C THR A 234 22.38 -8.52 -4.50
N ALA A 235 22.73 -7.46 -5.23
CA ALA A 235 24.10 -6.98 -5.33
C ALA A 235 24.70 -6.58 -3.97
N LEU A 236 23.92 -5.89 -3.13
CA LEU A 236 24.34 -5.49 -1.78
C LEU A 236 24.56 -6.72 -0.88
N ILE A 237 23.64 -7.68 -0.90
CA ILE A 237 23.78 -8.94 -0.14
C ILE A 237 25.05 -9.67 -0.56
N LEU A 238 25.29 -9.82 -1.86
CA LEU A 238 26.51 -10.45 -2.37
C LEU A 238 27.77 -9.67 -1.96
N ALA A 239 27.75 -8.35 -2.02
CA ALA A 239 28.87 -7.52 -1.60
C ALA A 239 29.17 -7.68 -0.10
N ILE A 240 28.13 -7.71 0.75
CA ILE A 240 28.28 -7.95 2.20
C ILE A 240 28.85 -9.33 2.46
N LEU A 241 28.37 -10.37 1.77
CA LEU A 241 28.85 -11.75 1.92
C LEU A 241 30.32 -11.88 1.48
N VAL A 242 30.68 -11.33 0.32
CA VAL A 242 32.06 -11.33 -0.18
C VAL A 242 32.97 -10.59 0.81
N PHE A 243 32.57 -9.41 1.28
CA PHE A 243 33.33 -8.65 2.26
C PHE A 243 33.50 -9.40 3.59
N ALA A 244 32.45 -10.06 4.07
CA ALA A 244 32.50 -10.87 5.27
C ALA A 244 33.46 -12.06 5.12
N ILE A 245 33.43 -12.75 3.97
CA ILE A 245 34.33 -13.88 3.67
C ILE A 245 35.78 -13.41 3.58
N LEU A 246 36.05 -12.32 2.86
CA LEU A 246 37.41 -11.77 2.75
C LEU A 246 37.97 -11.41 4.14
N ARG A 247 37.15 -10.76 4.98
CA ARG A 247 37.54 -10.42 6.35
C ARG A 247 37.80 -11.65 7.24
N LEU A 248 37.14 -12.77 6.97
CA LEU A 248 37.40 -14.03 7.67
C LEU A 248 38.69 -14.72 7.18
N LEU A 249 39.10 -14.48 5.93
CA LEU A 249 40.29 -15.06 5.30
C LEU A 249 41.57 -14.23 5.50
N GLY A 250 41.44 -12.94 5.83
CA GLY A 250 42.56 -12.01 6.06
C GLY A 250 42.37 -10.69 5.35
#